data_AF-A0A1J9R183-F1
#
_entry.id   AF-A0A1J9R183-F1
#
_cell.length_a   1.000
_cell.length_b   1.000
_cell.length_c   1.000
_cell.angle_alpha   90.00
_cell.angle_beta   90.00
_cell.angle_gamma   90.00
#
_symmetry.space_group_name_H-M   'P 1'
#
loop_
_entity.id
_entity.type
_entity.pdbx_description
1 polymer ?
#
loop_
_entity_poly.entity_id
_entity_poly.type
_entity_poly.pdbx_seq_one_letter_code
_entity_poly.pdbx_strand_id
1 'polypeptide(L)'
;MRHHPEVAKERQNGDDRLAKAASEKADETVLYQMEVSHDQSPQTGYERITTLFVRRCVYFAFFGKPSPRSSNECHSEPPADEPLFVPEDTPMEEARPCEERVSWEQERRERARREEARHRREQKRERRKQRRQQREAEKRAAAERAEQERLCRESEERAAVELAAEQERLRREAEVRAAAELAEQDRQRREAEDRAAAEQARLQREAEREAEELAEQERIRGEMEERAEEEQAKHMERLRSQQEPCEAEDYPEEVDRERVAQVAQNKHLEQDVSAPMENASKRVT
;
A
#
# COMPACT_ATOMS: atom_id res chain seq x y z
N MET A 1 23.73 9.43 -10.03
CA MET A 1 22.48 10.22 -9.97
C MET A 1 21.32 9.26 -10.20
N ARG A 2 20.41 9.10 -9.24
CA ARG A 2 19.28 8.16 -9.33
C ARG A 2 18.06 8.95 -9.81
N HIS A 3 17.57 8.64 -11.01
CA HIS A 3 16.32 9.21 -11.52
C HIS A 3 15.15 8.45 -10.92
N HIS A 4 14.32 9.15 -10.14
CA HIS A 4 13.00 8.68 -9.75
C HIS A 4 12.00 8.97 -10.89
N PRO A 5 11.20 8.00 -11.35
CA PRO A 5 10.08 8.30 -12.23
C PRO A 5 8.95 8.95 -11.44
N GLU A 6 8.53 10.13 -11.91
CA GLU A 6 7.34 10.84 -11.47
C GLU A 6 6.09 9.99 -11.67
N VAL A 7 5.34 9.78 -10.58
CA VAL A 7 4.01 9.19 -10.61
C VAL A 7 3.02 10.31 -10.91
N ALA A 8 2.26 10.16 -12.00
CA ALA A 8 1.24 11.10 -12.42
C ALA A 8 0.16 11.27 -11.34
N LYS A 9 -0.06 12.51 -10.90
CA LYS A 9 -1.19 12.92 -10.06
C LYS A 9 -2.49 12.80 -10.86
N GLU A 10 -3.29 11.80 -10.51
CA GLU A 10 -4.67 11.68 -10.94
C GLU A 10 -5.48 12.85 -10.36
N ARG A 11 -6.20 13.54 -11.24
CA ARG A 11 -6.92 14.77 -10.94
C ARG A 11 -8.20 14.46 -10.17
N GLN A 12 -8.23 14.94 -8.94
CA GLN A 12 -9.38 15.03 -8.06
C GLN A 12 -10.23 16.24 -8.48
N ASN A 13 -11.37 15.99 -9.14
CA ASN A 13 -12.48 16.91 -9.43
C ASN A 13 -13.69 15.99 -9.75
N GLY A 14 -14.85 16.06 -9.13
CA GLY A 14 -15.41 17.00 -8.18
C GLY A 14 -16.81 16.55 -7.76
N ASP A 15 -17.53 17.48 -7.14
CA ASP A 15 -18.98 17.49 -6.92
C ASP A 15 -19.60 16.44 -5.99
N ASP A 16 -19.46 16.69 -4.69
CA ASP A 16 -20.54 16.40 -3.72
C ASP A 16 -20.88 17.67 -2.92
N ARG A 17 -21.58 18.59 -3.60
CA ARG A 17 -22.31 19.70 -2.98
C ARG A 17 -23.73 19.26 -2.67
N LEU A 18 -23.93 18.56 -1.56
CA LEU A 18 -25.26 18.30 -1.02
C LEU A 18 -25.34 18.61 0.49
N ALA A 19 -26.18 19.59 0.79
CA ALA A 19 -26.80 19.91 2.08
C ALA A 19 -25.90 20.31 3.27
N LYS A 20 -25.52 21.61 3.32
CA LYS A 20 -25.34 22.30 4.60
C LYS A 20 -26.70 22.42 5.29
N ALA A 21 -26.98 21.51 6.21
CA ALA A 21 -28.11 21.63 7.13
C ALA A 21 -27.81 22.74 8.15
N ALA A 22 -28.79 23.59 8.38
CA ALA A 22 -28.75 24.72 9.31
C ALA A 22 -28.84 24.29 10.79
N SER A 23 -27.93 23.42 11.26
CA SER A 23 -27.88 23.00 12.68
C SER A 23 -26.77 23.66 13.50
N GLU A 24 -25.87 24.43 12.88
CA GLU A 24 -24.67 24.98 13.54
C GLU A 24 -24.95 26.16 14.49
N LYS A 25 -26.17 26.69 14.53
CA LYS A 25 -26.52 27.81 15.43
C LYS A 25 -27.15 27.41 16.77
N ALA A 26 -27.39 26.12 17.01
CA ALA A 26 -27.94 25.64 18.29
C ALA A 26 -26.85 25.23 19.30
N ASP A 27 -25.64 24.90 18.85
CA ASP A 27 -24.58 24.40 19.74
C ASP A 27 -23.78 25.51 20.44
N GLU A 28 -23.74 26.73 19.90
CA GLU A 28 -22.97 27.83 20.50
C GLU A 28 -23.63 28.40 21.77
N THR A 29 -24.97 28.31 21.89
CA THR A 29 -25.70 28.78 23.08
C THR A 29 -25.66 27.78 24.25
N VAL A 30 -25.45 26.49 23.97
CA VAL A 30 -25.29 25.46 25.01
C VAL A 30 -23.91 25.57 25.68
N LEU A 31 -22.87 25.90 24.91
CA LEU A 31 -21.53 26.10 25.48
C LEU A 31 -21.48 27.28 26.45
N TYR A 32 -22.18 28.39 26.15
CA TYR A 32 -22.21 29.55 27.05
C TYR A 32 -23.02 29.32 28.33
N GLN A 33 -24.09 28.50 28.31
CA GLN A 33 -24.83 28.18 29.54
C GLN A 33 -24.10 27.19 30.45
N MET A 34 -23.21 26.36 29.90
CA MET A 34 -22.37 25.47 30.71
C MET A 34 -21.25 26.24 31.43
N GLU A 35 -20.77 27.34 30.85
CA GLU A 35 -19.70 28.17 31.44
C GLU A 35 -20.18 29.07 32.59
N VAL A 36 -21.47 29.43 32.64
CA VAL A 36 -22.05 30.31 33.67
C VAL A 36 -22.50 29.56 34.94
N SER A 37 -22.60 28.23 34.92
CA SER A 37 -23.01 27.43 36.10
C SER A 37 -21.84 26.94 36.97
N HIS A 38 -20.60 27.31 36.62
CA HIS A 38 -19.38 26.78 37.26
C HIS A 38 -18.75 27.69 38.32
N ASP A 39 -19.42 28.77 38.74
CA ASP A 39 -18.83 29.74 39.66
C ASP A 39 -19.23 29.57 41.15
N GLN A 40 -19.34 28.32 41.61
CA GLN A 40 -19.37 27.99 43.04
C GLN A 40 -18.68 26.65 43.32
N SER A 41 -17.35 26.63 43.28
CA SER A 41 -16.48 26.10 44.34
C SER A 41 -15.10 25.78 43.75
N PRO A 42 -14.01 26.38 44.25
CA PRO A 42 -12.67 26.04 43.81
C PRO A 42 -12.17 24.89 44.67
N GLN A 43 -12.04 23.68 44.12
CA GLN A 43 -10.94 22.75 44.45
C GLN A 43 -11.08 21.39 43.75
N THR A 44 -9.96 20.97 43.18
CA THR A 44 -9.58 19.62 42.75
C THR A 44 -10.05 19.12 41.38
N GLY A 45 -9.09 19.15 40.45
CA GLY A 45 -8.79 18.02 39.57
C GLY A 45 -9.66 17.87 38.33
N TYR A 46 -9.02 17.96 37.17
CA TYR A 46 -9.55 17.40 35.92
C TYR A 46 -9.77 15.88 36.09
N GLU A 47 -10.94 15.49 36.59
CA GLU A 47 -11.39 14.10 36.52
C GLU A 47 -11.52 13.74 35.05
N ARG A 48 -10.69 12.79 34.59
CA ARG A 48 -10.74 12.28 33.23
C ARG A 48 -12.18 11.86 32.94
N ILE A 49 -12.78 12.42 31.89
CA ILE A 49 -14.13 12.07 31.45
C ILE A 49 -14.16 10.55 31.25
N THR A 50 -14.74 9.83 32.21
CA THR A 50 -14.83 8.38 32.13
C THR A 50 -16.02 8.02 31.25
N THR A 51 -15.94 6.88 30.56
CA THR A 51 -17.05 6.35 29.79
C THR A 51 -18.31 6.16 30.65
N LEU A 52 -18.16 5.95 31.96
CA LEU A 52 -19.26 5.91 32.94
C LEU A 52 -19.96 7.27 33.10
N PHE A 53 -19.20 8.37 33.16
CA PHE A 53 -19.77 9.72 33.24
C PHE A 53 -20.60 10.05 31.99
N VAL A 54 -20.06 9.76 30.79
CA VAL A 54 -20.76 9.95 29.52
C VAL A 54 -22.03 9.09 29.47
N ARG A 55 -21.94 7.82 29.86
CA ARG A 55 -23.08 6.90 29.87
C ARG A 55 -24.17 7.35 30.85
N ARG A 56 -23.80 7.93 31.98
CA ARG A 56 -24.73 8.47 32.99
C ARG A 56 -25.40 9.76 32.50
N CYS A 57 -24.67 10.62 31.78
CA CYS A 57 -25.22 11.81 31.15
C CYS A 57 -26.23 11.47 30.05
N VAL A 58 -25.88 10.54 29.15
CA VAL A 58 -26.79 10.05 28.11
C VAL A 58 -28.02 9.40 28.75
N TYR A 59 -27.84 8.58 29.79
CA TYR A 59 -28.96 7.97 30.49
C TYR A 59 -29.91 9.04 31.08
N PHE A 60 -29.38 10.09 31.71
CA PHE A 60 -30.23 11.17 32.24
C PHE A 60 -30.90 12.03 31.17
N ALA A 61 -30.27 12.20 30.00
CA ALA A 61 -30.88 12.92 28.89
C ALA A 61 -32.12 12.18 28.33
N PHE A 62 -32.08 10.84 28.25
CA PHE A 62 -33.16 10.05 27.67
C PHE A 62 -34.18 9.53 28.70
N PHE A 63 -33.75 9.19 29.90
CA PHE A 63 -34.60 8.57 30.93
C PHE A 63 -34.94 9.52 32.08
N GLY A 64 -34.44 10.76 32.04
CA GLY A 64 -34.56 11.71 33.13
C GLY A 64 -33.62 11.36 34.29
N LYS A 65 -33.35 12.34 35.16
CA LYS A 65 -32.69 12.07 36.44
C LYS A 65 -33.68 11.27 37.30
N PRO A 66 -33.30 10.10 37.83
CA PRO A 66 -34.15 9.43 38.82
C PRO A 66 -34.32 10.41 39.96
N SER A 67 -35.54 10.92 40.14
CA SER A 67 -35.85 11.87 41.20
C SER A 67 -35.32 11.27 42.51
N PRO A 68 -34.38 11.94 43.20
CA PRO A 68 -33.92 11.46 44.48
C PRO A 68 -35.15 11.34 45.35
N ARG A 69 -35.54 10.10 45.66
CA ARG A 69 -36.76 9.76 46.39
C ARG A 69 -36.84 10.68 47.60
N SER A 70 -37.67 11.72 47.51
CA SER A 70 -38.13 12.44 48.68
C SER A 70 -38.89 11.40 49.50
N SER A 71 -38.32 11.03 50.63
CA SER A 71 -39.01 10.30 51.69
C SER A 71 -40.18 11.17 52.15
N ASN A 72 -41.32 11.07 51.47
CA ASN A 72 -42.60 11.45 52.03
C ASN A 72 -43.27 10.17 52.50
N GLU A 73 -43.19 9.97 53.82
CA GLU A 73 -44.16 9.22 54.60
C GLU A 73 -45.57 9.66 54.18
N CYS A 74 -46.24 8.82 53.38
CA CYS A 74 -47.69 8.86 53.28
C CYS A 74 -48.23 7.69 54.10
N HIS A 75 -48.30 7.91 55.41
CA HIS A 75 -49.27 7.23 56.26
C HIS A 75 -50.66 7.47 55.67
N SER A 76 -51.21 6.45 55.02
CA SER A 76 -52.63 6.44 54.68
C SER A 76 -53.34 5.65 55.77
N GLU A 77 -53.75 6.37 56.82
CA GLU A 77 -54.81 5.93 57.73
C GLU A 77 -56.11 5.73 56.95
N PRO A 78 -56.83 4.61 57.12
CA PRO A 78 -58.21 4.50 56.67
C PRO A 78 -59.17 5.07 57.75
N PRO A 79 -60.14 5.92 57.38
CA PRO A 79 -61.14 6.43 58.31
C PRO A 79 -62.14 5.33 58.70
N ALA A 80 -62.47 5.30 59.98
CA ALA A 80 -63.54 4.51 60.55
C ALA A 80 -64.89 5.10 60.11
N ASP A 81 -65.69 4.30 59.42
CA ASP A 81 -67.13 4.52 59.27
C ASP A 81 -67.84 3.19 59.55
N GLU A 82 -68.47 3.13 60.71
CA GLU A 82 -69.42 2.12 61.15
C GLU A 82 -70.73 2.25 60.36
N PRO A 83 -71.31 1.15 59.85
CA PRO A 83 -72.75 1.08 59.63
C PRO A 83 -73.41 0.29 60.75
N LEU A 84 -74.00 1.07 61.66
CA LEU A 84 -75.04 0.70 62.61
C LEU A 84 -76.29 0.22 61.84
N PHE A 85 -76.45 -1.09 61.65
CA PHE A 85 -77.73 -1.69 61.23
C PHE A 85 -78.13 -2.83 62.16
N VAL A 86 -78.93 -2.46 63.14
CA VAL A 86 -80.13 -3.14 63.67
C VAL A 86 -80.19 -4.66 63.49
N PRO A 87 -79.90 -5.44 64.54
CA PRO A 87 -80.36 -6.82 64.66
C PRO A 87 -81.74 -6.82 65.30
N GLU A 88 -82.81 -7.09 64.54
CA GLU A 88 -84.07 -7.58 65.13
C GLU A 88 -84.97 -8.23 64.07
N ASP A 89 -85.69 -9.25 64.55
CA ASP A 89 -86.75 -10.05 63.91
C ASP A 89 -86.34 -11.23 63.02
N THR A 90 -85.95 -12.32 63.71
CA THR A 90 -86.26 -13.71 63.38
C THR A 90 -87.78 -13.95 63.26
N PRO A 91 -88.28 -14.43 62.10
CA PRO A 91 -89.42 -15.31 62.06
C PRO A 91 -88.97 -16.78 61.93
N MET A 92 -89.23 -17.52 63.00
CA MET A 92 -89.89 -18.83 62.99
C MET A 92 -89.38 -19.88 61.98
N GLU A 93 -88.67 -20.87 62.53
CA GLU A 93 -88.42 -22.19 61.95
C GLU A 93 -89.71 -22.81 61.38
N GLU A 94 -89.83 -22.86 60.06
CA GLU A 94 -90.57 -23.93 59.38
C GLU A 94 -89.54 -24.92 58.83
N ALA A 95 -89.37 -26.04 59.53
CA ALA A 95 -88.66 -27.19 59.04
C ALA A 95 -89.37 -27.73 57.77
N ARG A 96 -88.95 -27.24 56.59
CA ARG A 96 -89.20 -27.87 55.30
C ARG A 96 -88.02 -28.79 54.95
N PRO A 97 -88.16 -30.12 55.06
CA PRO A 97 -87.15 -31.05 54.57
C PRO A 97 -87.25 -31.17 53.05
N CYS A 98 -86.78 -30.18 52.29
CA CYS A 98 -86.67 -30.32 50.84
C CYS A 98 -85.61 -29.45 50.12
N GLU A 99 -84.70 -28.76 50.84
CA GLU A 99 -83.60 -28.00 50.22
C GLU A 99 -82.28 -28.79 50.09
N GLU A 100 -82.14 -29.88 50.85
CA GLU A 100 -80.90 -30.66 50.90
C GLU A 100 -80.60 -31.38 49.57
N ARG A 101 -81.61 -31.85 48.83
CA ARG A 101 -81.41 -32.54 47.53
C ARG A 101 -80.94 -31.61 46.40
N VAL A 102 -81.34 -30.34 46.40
CA VAL A 102 -80.91 -29.37 45.36
C VAL A 102 -79.47 -28.90 45.64
N SER A 103 -79.08 -28.81 46.91
CA SER A 103 -77.72 -28.49 47.35
C SER A 103 -76.68 -29.50 46.81
N TRP A 104 -76.97 -30.81 46.90
CA TRP A 104 -76.06 -31.85 46.41
C TRP A 104 -75.86 -31.85 44.88
N GLU A 105 -76.87 -31.51 44.09
CA GLU A 105 -76.73 -31.43 42.63
C GLU A 105 -75.91 -30.20 42.20
N GLN A 106 -76.12 -29.08 42.88
CA GLN A 106 -75.33 -27.87 42.66
C GLN A 106 -73.86 -28.07 43.02
N GLU A 107 -73.57 -28.75 44.12
CA GLU A 107 -72.20 -29.09 44.51
C GLU A 107 -71.51 -30.02 43.50
N ARG A 108 -72.23 -31.03 42.95
CA ARG A 108 -71.69 -31.90 41.87
C ARG A 108 -71.36 -31.10 40.61
N ARG A 109 -72.22 -30.16 40.21
CA ARG A 109 -71.97 -29.27 39.07
C ARG A 109 -70.78 -28.34 39.33
N GLU A 110 -70.66 -27.82 40.55
CA GLU A 110 -69.51 -26.98 40.92
C GLU A 110 -68.20 -27.79 40.93
N ARG A 111 -68.21 -29.01 41.46
CA ARG A 111 -67.05 -29.91 41.42
C ARG A 111 -66.64 -30.21 39.97
N ALA A 112 -67.59 -30.53 39.10
CA ALA A 112 -67.32 -30.76 37.68
C ALA A 112 -66.68 -29.53 37.01
N ARG A 113 -67.20 -28.32 37.27
CA ARG A 113 -66.61 -27.06 36.77
C ARG A 113 -65.20 -26.82 37.32
N ARG A 114 -64.97 -27.12 38.60
CA ARG A 114 -63.65 -26.99 39.24
C ARG A 114 -62.64 -27.98 38.62
N GLU A 115 -63.05 -29.21 38.34
CA GLU A 115 -62.20 -30.22 37.68
C GLU A 115 -61.89 -29.86 36.23
N GLU A 116 -62.89 -29.41 35.46
CA GLU A 116 -62.68 -28.92 34.09
C GLU A 116 -61.72 -27.72 34.07
N ALA A 117 -61.89 -26.78 35.00
CA ALA A 117 -60.99 -25.63 35.15
C ALA A 117 -59.55 -26.07 35.48
N ARG A 118 -59.36 -27.12 36.29
CA ARG A 118 -58.04 -27.70 36.56
C ARG A 118 -57.43 -28.31 35.31
N HIS A 119 -58.19 -29.14 34.58
CA HIS A 119 -57.72 -29.76 33.33
C HIS A 119 -57.34 -28.70 32.28
N ARG A 120 -58.16 -27.65 32.11
CA ARG A 120 -57.85 -26.53 31.21
C ARG A 120 -56.58 -25.79 31.61
N ARG A 121 -56.35 -25.59 32.91
CA ARG A 121 -55.12 -24.95 33.43
C ARG A 121 -53.90 -25.83 33.17
N GLU A 122 -54.00 -27.13 33.36
CA GLU A 122 -52.92 -28.09 33.09
C GLU A 122 -52.59 -28.15 31.60
N GLN A 123 -53.59 -28.28 30.73
CA GLN A 123 -53.39 -28.24 29.28
C GLN A 123 -52.73 -26.93 28.83
N LYS A 124 -53.11 -25.79 29.41
CA LYS A 124 -52.49 -24.49 29.14
C LYS A 124 -51.03 -24.44 29.62
N ARG A 125 -50.73 -25.03 30.78
CA ARG A 125 -49.35 -25.15 31.30
C ARG A 125 -48.50 -26.01 30.37
N GLU A 126 -49.03 -27.13 29.90
CA GLU A 126 -48.30 -28.03 29.01
C GLU A 126 -48.02 -27.39 27.65
N ARG A 127 -49.02 -26.76 27.03
CA ARG A 127 -48.81 -25.96 25.80
C ARG A 127 -47.76 -24.88 25.98
N ARG A 128 -47.69 -24.23 27.15
CA ARG A 128 -46.65 -23.23 27.45
C ARG A 128 -45.27 -23.86 27.57
N LYS A 129 -45.14 -25.04 28.21
CA LYS A 129 -43.88 -25.77 28.29
C LYS A 129 -43.40 -26.19 26.90
N GLN A 130 -44.28 -26.77 26.08
CA GLN A 130 -43.99 -27.13 24.70
C GLN A 130 -43.51 -25.93 23.87
N ARG A 131 -44.20 -24.79 23.98
CA ARG A 131 -43.75 -23.55 23.30
C ARG A 131 -42.39 -23.04 23.79
N ARG A 132 -42.07 -23.21 25.08
CA ARG A 132 -40.74 -22.87 25.60
C ARG A 132 -39.67 -23.79 25.03
N GLN A 133 -39.91 -25.10 25.06
CA GLN A 133 -39.01 -26.10 24.48
C GLN A 133 -38.79 -25.87 22.98
N GLN A 134 -39.84 -25.58 22.22
CA GLN A 134 -39.74 -25.25 20.79
C GLN A 134 -38.88 -24.01 20.57
N ARG A 135 -39.10 -22.94 21.32
CA ARG A 135 -38.28 -21.71 21.21
C ARG A 135 -36.82 -21.94 21.60
N GLU A 136 -36.57 -22.77 22.60
CA GLU A 136 -35.20 -23.12 22.98
C GLU A 136 -34.51 -23.98 21.91
N ALA A 137 -35.22 -24.95 21.33
CA ALA A 137 -34.71 -25.74 20.22
C ALA A 137 -34.43 -24.89 18.98
N GLU A 138 -35.35 -23.99 18.62
CA GLU A 138 -35.17 -23.03 17.53
C GLU A 138 -33.98 -22.10 17.78
N LYS A 139 -33.85 -21.57 19.01
CA LYS A 139 -32.71 -20.75 19.39
C LYS A 139 -31.39 -21.50 19.28
N ARG A 140 -31.35 -22.78 19.68
CA ARG A 140 -30.15 -23.62 19.55
C ARG A 140 -29.81 -23.89 18.09
N ALA A 141 -30.79 -24.24 17.27
CA ALA A 141 -30.59 -24.46 15.84
C ALA A 141 -30.13 -23.19 15.11
N ALA A 142 -30.67 -22.02 15.49
CA ALA A 142 -30.23 -20.73 14.96
C ALA A 142 -28.78 -20.40 15.36
N ALA A 143 -28.40 -20.67 16.61
CA ALA A 143 -27.03 -20.48 17.08
C ALA A 143 -26.04 -21.40 16.36
N GLU A 144 -26.38 -22.68 16.20
CA GLU A 144 -25.54 -23.65 15.49
C GLU A 144 -25.33 -23.25 14.02
N ARG A 145 -26.38 -22.80 13.33
CA ARG A 145 -26.26 -22.28 11.95
C ARG A 145 -25.36 -21.06 11.88
N ALA A 146 -25.48 -20.14 12.83
CA ALA A 146 -24.62 -18.95 12.88
C ALA A 146 -23.15 -19.34 13.11
N GLU A 147 -22.88 -20.34 13.95
CA GLU A 147 -21.52 -20.86 14.14
C GLU A 147 -20.97 -21.53 12.88
N GLN A 148 -21.77 -22.35 12.20
CA GLN A 148 -21.39 -22.97 10.92
C GLN A 148 -21.09 -21.92 9.84
N GLU A 149 -21.91 -20.88 9.73
CA GLU A 149 -21.67 -19.78 8.79
C GLU A 149 -20.37 -19.04 9.10
N ARG A 150 -20.09 -18.78 10.38
CA ARG A 150 -18.82 -18.15 10.79
C ARG A 150 -17.62 -19.02 10.43
N LEU A 151 -17.70 -20.32 10.68
CA LEU A 151 -16.63 -21.27 10.30
C LEU A 151 -16.44 -21.34 8.78
N CYS A 152 -17.53 -21.32 8.00
CA CYS A 152 -17.46 -21.30 6.53
C CYS A 152 -16.74 -20.05 6.04
N ARG A 153 -17.15 -18.87 6.52
CA ARG A 153 -16.52 -17.59 6.17
C ARG A 153 -15.05 -17.54 6.57
N GLU A 154 -14.70 -18.03 7.76
CA GLU A 154 -13.31 -18.09 8.20
C GLU A 154 -12.48 -19.04 7.32
N SER A 155 -13.04 -20.19 6.92
CA SER A 155 -12.35 -21.12 6.02
C SER A 155 -12.16 -20.54 4.61
N GLU A 156 -13.15 -19.82 4.09
CA GLU A 156 -13.09 -19.13 2.80
C GLU A 156 -12.05 -17.99 2.84
N GLU A 157 -12.01 -17.22 3.92
CA GLU A 157 -11.00 -16.17 4.12
C GLU A 157 -9.59 -16.76 4.17
N ARG A 158 -9.39 -17.86 4.91
CA ARG A 158 -8.11 -18.58 4.96
C ARG A 158 -7.70 -19.09 3.58
N ALA A 159 -8.62 -19.68 2.81
CA ALA A 159 -8.35 -20.14 1.46
C ALA A 159 -7.99 -18.98 0.51
N ALA A 160 -8.67 -17.84 0.64
CA ALA A 160 -8.36 -16.64 -0.15
C ALA A 160 -6.95 -16.09 0.17
N VAL A 161 -6.57 -16.07 1.45
CA VAL A 161 -5.21 -15.65 1.87
C VAL A 161 -4.15 -16.61 1.34
N GLU A 162 -4.39 -17.91 1.39
CA GLU A 162 -3.46 -18.93 0.86
C GLU A 162 -3.27 -18.78 -0.66
N LEU A 163 -4.36 -18.62 -1.42
CA LEU A 163 -4.30 -18.37 -2.86
C LEU A 163 -3.58 -17.06 -3.21
N ALA A 164 -3.79 -16.00 -2.42
CA ALA A 164 -3.07 -14.74 -2.62
C ALA A 164 -1.57 -14.89 -2.38
N ALA A 165 -1.18 -15.63 -1.33
CA ALA A 165 0.21 -15.92 -1.04
C ALA A 165 0.87 -16.78 -2.13
N GLU A 166 0.15 -17.76 -2.69
CA GLU A 166 0.65 -18.57 -3.81
C GLU A 166 0.86 -17.72 -5.06
N GLN A 167 -0.08 -16.84 -5.40
CA GLN A 167 0.08 -15.91 -6.53
C GLN A 167 1.26 -14.97 -6.34
N GLU A 168 1.47 -14.46 -5.14
CA GLU A 168 2.64 -13.61 -4.83
C GLU A 168 3.95 -14.39 -5.01
N ARG A 169 4.00 -15.65 -4.58
CA ARG A 169 5.17 -16.52 -4.79
C ARG A 169 5.44 -16.75 -6.28
N LEU A 170 4.41 -17.06 -7.06
CA LEU A 170 4.54 -17.24 -8.51
C LEU A 170 5.01 -15.97 -9.21
N ARG A 171 4.51 -14.79 -8.80
CA ARG A 171 4.98 -13.50 -9.34
C ARG A 171 6.46 -13.26 -9.04
N ARG A 172 6.88 -13.48 -7.79
CA ARG A 172 8.29 -13.35 -7.41
C ARG A 172 9.18 -14.32 -8.16
N GLU A 173 8.73 -15.57 -8.34
CA GLU A 173 9.48 -16.55 -9.12
C GLU A 173 9.61 -16.14 -10.59
N ALA A 174 8.53 -15.63 -11.19
CA ALA A 174 8.55 -15.12 -12.55
C ALA A 174 9.48 -13.91 -12.69
N GLU A 175 9.49 -12.98 -11.73
CA GLU A 175 10.40 -11.83 -11.71
C GLU A 175 11.86 -12.28 -11.60
N VAL A 176 12.17 -13.25 -10.73
CA VAL A 176 13.52 -13.82 -10.59
C VAL A 176 13.96 -14.50 -11.87
N ARG A 177 13.07 -15.27 -12.53
CA ARG A 177 13.37 -15.92 -13.81
C ARG A 177 13.62 -14.89 -14.91
N ALA A 178 12.80 -13.86 -15.03
CA ALA A 178 12.99 -12.79 -16.00
C ALA A 178 14.29 -12.01 -15.77
N ALA A 179 14.65 -11.74 -14.51
CA ALA A 179 15.92 -11.10 -14.17
C ALA A 179 17.13 -11.99 -14.51
N ALA A 180 17.03 -13.30 -14.28
CA ALA A 180 18.06 -14.26 -14.65
C ALA A 180 18.25 -14.34 -16.16
N GLU A 181 17.16 -14.40 -16.94
CA GLU A 181 17.21 -14.40 -18.40
C GLU A 181 17.86 -13.13 -18.95
N LEU A 182 17.49 -11.96 -18.42
CA LEU A 182 18.12 -10.69 -18.81
C LEU A 182 19.63 -10.68 -18.50
N ALA A 183 20.02 -11.21 -17.34
CA ALA A 183 21.43 -11.32 -16.96
C ALA A 183 22.21 -12.28 -17.88
N GLU A 184 21.58 -13.37 -18.35
CA GLU A 184 22.19 -14.27 -19.34
C GLU A 184 22.34 -13.58 -20.71
N GLN A 185 21.32 -12.83 -21.16
CA GLN A 185 21.41 -12.06 -22.40
C GLN A 185 22.52 -11.00 -22.35
N ASP A 186 22.67 -10.30 -21.23
CA ASP A 186 23.75 -9.31 -21.07
C ASP A 186 25.14 -9.98 -21.08
N ARG A 187 25.27 -11.16 -20.47
CA ARG A 187 26.52 -11.96 -20.57
C ARG A 187 26.81 -12.35 -22.02
N GLN A 188 25.82 -12.88 -22.73
CA GLN A 188 25.99 -13.25 -24.15
C GLN A 188 26.36 -12.05 -25.02
N ARG A 189 25.75 -10.89 -24.77
CA ARG A 189 26.08 -9.65 -25.48
C ARG A 189 27.53 -9.23 -25.25
N ARG A 190 27.98 -9.25 -23.99
CA ARG A 190 29.39 -8.92 -23.66
C ARG A 190 30.35 -9.93 -24.29
N GLU A 191 30.05 -11.21 -24.23
CA GLU A 191 30.88 -12.24 -24.90
C GLU A 191 30.94 -12.03 -26.41
N ALA A 192 29.83 -11.64 -27.05
CA ALA A 192 29.81 -11.33 -28.47
C ALA A 192 30.64 -10.06 -28.80
N GLU A 193 30.53 -9.02 -27.97
CA GLU A 193 31.33 -7.79 -28.09
C GLU A 193 32.83 -8.09 -27.91
N ASP A 194 33.21 -8.88 -26.91
CA ASP A 194 34.59 -9.29 -26.67
C ASP A 194 35.14 -10.13 -27.84
N ARG A 195 34.32 -11.03 -28.40
CA ARG A 195 34.69 -11.81 -29.60
C ARG A 195 34.90 -10.91 -30.81
N ALA A 196 34.00 -9.96 -31.05
CA ALA A 196 34.12 -9.00 -32.15
C ALA A 196 35.36 -8.11 -31.99
N ALA A 197 35.63 -7.64 -30.76
CA ALA A 197 36.83 -6.86 -30.45
C ALA A 197 38.11 -7.67 -30.67
N ALA A 198 38.13 -8.94 -30.27
CA ALA A 198 39.26 -9.83 -30.51
C ALA A 198 39.50 -10.08 -32.00
N GLU A 199 38.45 -10.27 -32.80
CA GLU A 199 38.55 -10.39 -34.26
C GLU A 199 39.10 -9.11 -34.90
N GLN A 200 38.57 -7.94 -34.52
CA GLN A 200 39.08 -6.66 -35.01
C GLN A 200 40.56 -6.47 -34.66
N ALA A 201 40.98 -6.82 -33.44
CA ALA A 201 42.39 -6.76 -33.04
C ALA A 201 43.27 -7.72 -33.85
N ARG A 202 42.74 -8.88 -34.28
CA ARG A 202 43.46 -9.78 -35.19
C ARG A 202 43.62 -9.17 -36.57
N LEU A 203 42.54 -8.62 -37.15
CA LEU A 203 42.57 -7.97 -38.46
C LEU A 203 43.50 -6.76 -38.46
N GLN A 204 43.52 -5.96 -37.38
CA GLN A 204 44.46 -4.85 -37.24
C GLN A 204 45.92 -5.31 -37.25
N ARG A 205 46.24 -6.39 -36.51
CA ARG A 205 47.60 -6.95 -36.51
C ARG A 205 48.00 -7.55 -37.87
N GLU A 206 47.05 -8.15 -38.58
CA GLU A 206 47.29 -8.65 -39.94
C GLU A 206 47.56 -7.49 -40.92
N ALA A 207 46.76 -6.42 -40.86
CA ALA A 207 46.98 -5.21 -41.65
C ALA A 207 48.31 -4.50 -41.32
N GLU A 208 48.70 -4.44 -40.03
CA GLU A 208 50.01 -3.91 -39.62
C GLU A 208 51.17 -4.73 -40.20
N ARG A 209 51.05 -6.07 -40.21
CA ARG A 209 52.06 -6.95 -40.81
C ARG A 209 52.15 -6.77 -42.32
N GLU A 210 51.01 -6.66 -43.01
CA GLU A 210 51.00 -6.39 -44.44
C GLU A 210 51.63 -5.02 -44.76
N ALA A 211 51.37 -4.01 -43.94
CA ALA A 211 52.00 -2.70 -44.08
C ALA A 211 53.52 -2.75 -43.84
N GLU A 212 53.97 -3.53 -42.85
CA GLU A 212 55.40 -3.75 -42.58
C GLU A 212 56.08 -4.48 -43.76
N GLU A 213 55.45 -5.51 -44.32
CA GLU A 213 55.95 -6.22 -45.51
C GLU A 213 56.07 -5.30 -46.72
N LEU A 214 55.07 -4.45 -46.97
CA LEU A 214 55.12 -3.46 -48.05
C LEU A 214 56.25 -2.44 -47.83
N ALA A 215 56.44 -1.97 -46.60
CA ALA A 215 57.53 -1.06 -46.26
C ALA A 215 58.91 -1.71 -46.43
N GLU A 216 59.05 -2.99 -46.10
CA GLU A 216 60.28 -3.75 -46.35
C GLU A 216 60.55 -3.93 -47.85
N GLN A 217 59.53 -4.26 -48.64
CA GLN A 217 59.65 -4.34 -50.11
C GLN A 217 60.08 -3.01 -50.72
N GLU A 218 59.52 -1.89 -50.26
CA GLU A 218 59.93 -0.55 -50.71
C GLU A 218 61.39 -0.26 -50.34
N ARG A 219 61.82 -0.64 -49.13
CA ARG A 219 63.22 -0.48 -48.70
C ARG A 219 64.18 -1.27 -49.59
N ILE A 220 63.87 -2.55 -49.86
CA ILE A 220 64.68 -3.40 -50.74
C ILE A 220 64.73 -2.82 -52.16
N ARG A 221 63.58 -2.33 -52.67
CA ARG A 221 63.53 -1.69 -53.98
C ARG A 221 64.40 -0.43 -54.04
N GLY A 222 64.33 0.41 -53.01
CA GLY A 222 65.17 1.60 -52.88
C GLY A 222 66.66 1.26 -52.82
N GLU A 223 67.07 0.27 -52.03
CA GLU A 223 68.47 -0.21 -51.96
C GLU A 223 68.98 -0.72 -53.32
N MET A 224 68.13 -1.38 -54.11
CA MET A 224 68.48 -1.86 -55.45
C MET A 224 68.62 -0.72 -56.46
N GLU A 225 67.75 0.30 -56.38
CA GLU A 225 67.81 1.51 -57.20
C GLU A 225 69.07 2.33 -56.87
N GLU A 226 69.36 2.54 -55.57
CA GLU A 226 70.57 3.21 -55.10
C GLU A 226 71.84 2.50 -55.60
N ARG A 227 71.89 1.16 -55.54
CA ARG A 227 73.01 0.40 -56.11
C ARG A 227 73.16 0.60 -57.62
N ALA A 228 72.05 0.64 -58.36
CA ALA A 228 72.07 0.90 -59.79
C ALA A 228 72.55 2.32 -60.11
N GLU A 229 72.11 3.31 -59.33
CA GLU A 229 72.58 4.69 -59.43
C GLU A 229 74.07 4.81 -59.09
N GLU A 230 74.55 4.15 -58.03
CA GLU A 230 75.98 4.10 -57.70
C GLU A 230 76.81 3.49 -58.82
N GLU A 231 76.35 2.39 -59.42
CA GLU A 231 77.06 1.76 -60.56
C GLU A 231 77.11 2.69 -61.77
N GLN A 232 75.99 3.37 -62.08
CA GLN A 232 75.96 4.38 -63.13
C GLN A 232 76.90 5.56 -62.82
N ALA A 233 76.90 6.05 -61.57
CA ALA A 233 77.77 7.13 -61.13
C ALA A 233 79.25 6.73 -61.22
N LYS A 234 79.62 5.53 -60.75
CA LYS A 234 80.98 4.96 -60.90
C LYS A 234 81.36 4.83 -62.37
N HIS A 235 80.45 4.39 -63.24
CA HIS A 235 80.67 4.32 -64.68
C HIS A 235 80.94 5.71 -65.29
N MET A 236 80.13 6.71 -64.91
CA MET A 236 80.31 8.10 -65.36
C MET A 236 81.60 8.73 -64.83
N GLU A 237 81.95 8.48 -63.57
CA GLU A 237 83.22 8.91 -62.97
C GLU A 237 84.40 8.30 -63.73
N ARG A 238 84.34 6.99 -64.06
CA ARG A 238 85.37 6.32 -64.85
C ARG A 238 85.53 6.88 -66.26
N LEU A 239 84.45 7.34 -66.88
CA LEU A 239 84.50 8.08 -68.15
C LEU A 239 85.11 9.46 -67.95
N ARG A 240 84.78 10.15 -66.86
CA ARG A 240 85.33 11.46 -66.50
C ARG A 240 86.84 11.40 -66.23
N SER A 241 87.32 10.43 -65.47
CA SER A 241 88.75 10.21 -65.22
C SER A 241 89.54 9.87 -66.49
N GLN A 242 88.88 9.35 -67.54
CA GLN A 242 89.51 9.18 -68.85
C GLN A 242 89.53 10.47 -69.70
N GLN A 243 88.73 11.47 -69.33
CA GLN A 243 88.63 12.77 -69.99
C GLN A 243 89.38 13.89 -69.26
N GLU A 244 90.10 13.63 -68.17
CA GLU A 244 91.04 14.60 -67.59
C GLU A 244 92.41 14.50 -68.28
N PRO A 245 92.73 15.35 -69.27
CA PRO A 245 94.10 15.74 -69.50
C PRO A 245 94.58 16.55 -68.31
N CYS A 246 95.84 16.31 -67.93
CA CYS A 246 96.65 17.14 -67.05
C CYS A 246 96.30 18.63 -67.16
N GLU A 247 96.17 19.34 -66.03
CA GLU A 247 96.90 20.59 -65.77
C GLU A 247 96.53 21.29 -64.44
N ALA A 248 97.52 22.02 -63.92
CA ALA A 248 97.53 23.09 -62.91
C ALA A 248 97.41 22.66 -61.43
N GLU A 249 98.51 22.56 -60.68
CA GLU A 249 99.34 23.65 -60.10
C GLU A 249 98.58 24.63 -59.18
N ASP A 250 99.05 24.65 -57.93
CA ASP A 250 99.03 25.70 -56.89
C ASP A 250 97.80 26.60 -56.73
N TYR A 251 97.22 26.63 -55.51
CA TYR A 251 97.23 27.80 -54.60
C TYR A 251 96.45 27.47 -53.30
N PRO A 252 96.94 27.87 -52.11
CA PRO A 252 96.19 27.83 -50.86
C PRO A 252 95.57 29.20 -50.56
N GLU A 253 94.30 29.26 -50.19
CA GLU A 253 93.73 30.47 -49.58
C GLU A 253 92.74 30.11 -48.47
N GLU A 254 93.20 30.29 -47.24
CA GLU A 254 92.41 30.32 -46.01
C GLU A 254 91.47 31.52 -46.05
N VAL A 255 90.15 31.34 -45.92
CA VAL A 255 89.25 32.41 -45.48
C VAL A 255 88.10 31.85 -44.61
N ASP A 256 88.27 32.11 -43.31
CA ASP A 256 87.27 32.53 -42.31
C ASP A 256 86.02 31.69 -42.00
N ARG A 257 86.11 31.12 -40.79
CA ARG A 257 85.03 31.03 -39.80
C ARG A 257 84.39 32.42 -39.60
N GLU A 258 83.06 32.54 -39.69
CA GLU A 258 82.21 33.12 -38.65
C GLU A 258 80.76 33.36 -39.12
N ARG A 259 79.81 32.91 -38.28
CA ARG A 259 78.55 33.60 -37.92
C ARG A 259 77.48 33.79 -39.01
N VAL A 260 76.17 33.84 -38.75
CA VAL A 260 75.23 33.50 -37.66
C VAL A 260 73.88 33.97 -38.22
N ALA A 261 72.82 33.21 -37.97
CA ALA A 261 71.41 33.62 -37.88
C ALA A 261 70.62 34.12 -39.12
N GLN A 262 69.36 33.69 -39.05
CA GLN A 262 68.12 34.32 -39.52
C GLN A 262 67.48 33.71 -40.76
N VAL A 263 66.66 32.69 -40.54
CA VAL A 263 65.34 32.60 -41.19
C VAL A 263 64.33 32.12 -40.16
N ALA A 264 63.82 33.09 -39.40
CA ALA A 264 62.56 32.96 -38.68
C ALA A 264 61.52 33.82 -39.41
N GLN A 265 60.27 33.37 -39.34
CA GLN A 265 59.02 34.03 -39.74
C GLN A 265 58.60 33.79 -41.20
N ASN A 266 57.68 32.84 -41.38
CA ASN A 266 56.35 33.19 -41.87
C ASN A 266 55.33 32.04 -41.78
N LYS A 267 54.09 32.45 -41.44
CA LYS A 267 52.77 31.77 -41.50
C LYS A 267 52.31 31.05 -40.23
N HIS A 268 51.52 31.74 -39.40
CA HIS A 268 50.03 31.85 -39.46
C HIS A 268 49.38 30.55 -38.96
N LEU A 269 48.77 30.44 -37.77
CA LEU A 269 47.67 31.22 -37.17
C LEU A 269 46.33 30.99 -37.89
N GLU A 270 45.70 29.85 -37.56
CA GLU A 270 44.26 29.56 -37.42
C GLU A 270 44.22 28.45 -36.35
N GLN A 271 43.77 28.61 -35.10
CA GLN A 271 42.48 29.11 -34.58
C GLN A 271 41.27 28.46 -35.25
N ASP A 272 40.34 28.01 -34.39
CA ASP A 272 39.04 27.39 -34.67
C ASP A 272 39.11 25.85 -34.86
N VAL A 273 38.35 25.00 -34.18
CA VAL A 273 37.05 25.14 -33.51
C VAL A 273 36.98 24.17 -32.33
N SER A 274 36.55 24.70 -31.19
CA SER A 274 36.04 23.94 -30.06
C SER A 274 34.81 23.11 -30.45
N ALA A 275 34.79 21.81 -30.13
CA ALA A 275 33.52 21.10 -29.97
C ALA A 275 33.66 19.94 -28.97
N PRO A 276 33.28 20.15 -27.70
CA PRO A 276 32.87 19.09 -26.81
C PRO A 276 31.37 19.22 -26.57
N MET A 277 30.53 18.56 -27.37
CA MET A 277 29.12 18.37 -27.02
C MET A 277 28.66 17.00 -27.55
N GLU A 278 28.50 16.06 -26.64
CA GLU A 278 27.20 15.68 -26.06
C GLU A 278 26.43 14.69 -26.95
N ASN A 279 26.60 13.41 -26.60
CA ASN A 279 25.51 12.50 -26.25
C ASN A 279 24.10 12.91 -26.70
N ALA A 280 23.57 12.22 -27.71
CA ALA A 280 22.12 12.11 -27.89
C ALA A 280 21.76 10.68 -28.34
N SER A 281 21.69 9.80 -27.33
CA SER A 281 20.91 8.57 -27.36
C SER A 281 19.41 8.89 -27.46
N LYS A 282 18.75 8.51 -28.56
CA LYS A 282 17.27 8.36 -28.66
C LYS A 282 16.98 7.18 -29.59
N ARG A 283 16.66 6.02 -29.01
CA ARG A 283 15.31 5.47 -28.82
C ARG A 283 14.63 5.02 -30.12
N VAL A 284 14.75 3.70 -30.30
CA VAL A 284 13.82 2.76 -30.93
C VAL A 284 12.36 3.11 -30.63
N THR A 285 11.54 3.06 -31.69
CA THR A 285 10.09 2.84 -31.65
C THR A 285 9.80 1.39 -32.00
#